data_AF-A0A5Y3X5A9-F1
#
_entry.id   AF-A0A5Y3X5A9-F1
#
_cell.length_a   1.000
_cell.length_b   1.000
_cell.length_c   1.000
_cell.angle_alpha   90.00
_cell.angle_beta   90.00
_cell.angle_gamma   90.00
#
_symmetry.space_group_name_H-M   'P 1'
#
loop_
_entity.id
_entity.type
_entity.pdbx_description
1 polymer ?
#
loop_
_entity_poly.entity_id
_entity_poly.type
_entity_poly.pdbx_seq_one_letter_code
_entity_poly.pdbx_strand_id
1 'polypeptide(L)' 'MNNVLLNHYQACLDDFTYPAILYGQCQPEINRWHKLAMVPCTLPGGELAELVIPERLQRVLNIP' A
#
# COMPACT_ATOMS: atom_id res chain seq x y z
N MET A 1 -5.59 10.49 -12.45
CA MET A 1 -4.16 10.78 -12.17
C MET A 1 -3.65 9.95 -10.99
N ASN A 2 -4.45 9.81 -9.93
CA ASN A 2 -4.08 9.14 -8.66
C ASN A 2 -3.71 7.65 -8.82
N ASN A 3 -4.30 6.96 -9.79
CA ASN A 3 -3.94 5.57 -10.12
C ASN A 3 -2.48 5.41 -10.58
N VAL A 4 -1.85 6.43 -11.18
CA VAL A 4 -0.46 6.33 -11.65
C VAL A 4 0.51 6.30 -10.47
N LEU A 5 0.29 7.16 -9.47
CA LEU A 5 1.12 7.22 -8.28
C LEU A 5 0.98 5.96 -7.43
N LEU A 6 -0.26 5.48 -7.25
CA LEU A 6 -0.54 4.23 -6.54
C LEU A 6 0.15 3.04 -7.21
N ASN A 7 0.05 2.93 -8.54
CA ASN A 7 0.72 1.88 -9.30
C ASN A 7 2.25 1.95 -9.18
N HIS A 8 2.82 3.16 -9.19
CA HIS A 8 4.25 3.35 -9.01
C HIS A 8 4.73 2.88 -7.64
N TYR A 9 4.01 3.22 -6.57
CA TYR A 9 4.32 2.75 -5.23
C TYR A 9 4.14 1.24 -5.07
N GLN A 10 3.10 0.66 -5.67
CA GLN A 10 2.92 -0.79 -5.65
C GLN A 10 4.08 -1.51 -6.35
N ALA A 11 4.48 -1.05 -7.54
CA ALA A 11 5.59 -1.63 -8.28
C ALA A 11 6.91 -1.55 -7.48
N CYS A 12 7.19 -0.40 -6.86
CA CYS A 12 8.38 -0.24 -6.02
C CYS A 12 8.40 -1.22 -4.83
N LEU A 13 7.24 -1.47 -4.22
CA LEU A 13 7.12 -2.38 -3.09
C LEU A 13 7.21 -3.85 -3.53
N ASP A 14 6.66 -4.19 -4.69
CA ASP A 14 6.79 -5.51 -5.30
C ASP A 14 8.26 -5.79 -5.66
N ASP A 15 8.97 -4.82 -6.25
CA ASP A 15 10.40 -4.93 -6.56
C ASP A 15 11.26 -5.14 -5.30
N PHE A 16 10.91 -4.48 -4.20
CA PHE A 16 11.59 -4.65 -2.91
C PHE A 16 11.35 -6.03 -2.30
N THR A 17 10.14 -6.58 -2.44
CA THR A 17 9.75 -7.86 -1.84
C THR A 17 10.13 -9.07 -2.69
N TYR A 18 10.26 -8.89 -4.01
CA TYR A 18 10.56 -9.95 -4.96
C TYR A 18 11.83 -10.76 -4.61
N PRO A 19 12.98 -10.15 -4.25
CA PRO A 19 14.17 -10.90 -3.84
C PRO A 19 13.91 -11.79 -2.61
N ALA A 20 13.17 -11.29 -1.61
CA ALA A 20 12.86 -12.05 -0.41
C ALA A 20 11.99 -13.28 -0.71
N ILE A 21 11.08 -13.18 -1.68
CA ILE A 21 10.30 -14.32 -2.18
C ILE A 21 11.22 -15.30 -2.92
N LEU A 22 12.07 -14.80 -3.83
CA LEU A 22 12.98 -15.62 -4.64
C LEU A 22 13.93 -16.46 -3.78
N TYR A 23 14.47 -15.88 -2.71
CA TYR A 23 15.37 -16.57 -1.79
C TYR A 23 14.66 -17.36 -0.69
N GLY A 24 13.32 -17.50 -0.76
CA GLY A 24 12.54 -18.28 0.19
C GLY A 24 12.47 -17.68 1.60
N GLN A 25 12.81 -16.40 1.75
CA GLN A 25 12.73 -15.66 3.02
C GLN A 25 11.29 -15.19 3.31
N CYS A 26 10.45 -15.10 2.28
CA CYS A 26 9.06 -14.72 2.38
C CYS A 26 8.18 -15.62 1.51
N GLN A 27 6.95 -15.85 1.97
CA GLN A 27 5.94 -16.56 1.19
C GLN A 27 5.41 -15.66 0.05
N PRO A 28 5.15 -16.19 -1.17
CA PRO A 28 4.60 -15.41 -2.29
C PRO A 28 3.30 -14.66 -1.97
N GLU A 29 2.54 -15.15 -0.99
CA GLU A 29 1.32 -14.53 -0.49
C GLU A 29 1.54 -13.16 0.15
N ILE A 30 2.79 -12.76 0.44
CA ILE A 30 3.16 -11.45 0.99
C ILE A 30 2.66 -10.29 0.11
N ASN A 31 2.54 -10.50 -1.20
CA ASN A 31 2.01 -9.50 -2.12
C ASN A 31 0.52 -9.17 -1.82
N ARG A 32 -0.23 -10.11 -1.20
CA ARG A 32 -1.60 -9.87 -0.71
C ARG A 32 -1.66 -9.11 0.61
N TRP A 33 -0.53 -8.99 1.32
CA TRP A 33 -0.44 -8.26 2.58
C TRP A 33 -0.01 -6.82 2.38
N HIS A 34 0.81 -6.56 1.37
CA HIS A 34 1.29 -5.22 1.05
C HIS A 34 0.61 -4.58 -0.17
N LYS A 35 -0.55 -5.09 -0.59
CA LYS A 35 -1.37 -4.40 -1.57
C LYS A 35 -1.76 -3.04 -1.02
N LEU A 36 -1.38 -1.99 -1.73
CA LEU A 36 -1.61 -0.60 -1.36
C LEU A 36 -2.95 -0.14 -1.90
N ALA A 37 -3.56 0.77 -1.16
CA ALA A 37 -4.70 1.53 -1.63
C ALA A 37 -4.59 2.97 -1.13
N MET A 38 -5.26 3.84 -1.88
CA MET A 38 -5.26 5.27 -1.63
C MET A 38 -6.62 5.64 -1.03
N VAL A 39 -6.58 6.23 0.16
CA VAL A 39 -7.77 6.62 0.91
C VAL A 39 -7.78 8.13 1.13
N PRO A 40 -8.95 8.79 1.07
CA PRO A 40 -9.05 10.18 1.46
C PRO A 40 -8.75 10.31 2.95
N CYS A 41 -8.00 11.34 3.32
CA CYS A 41 -7.73 11.67 4.72
C CYS A 41 -7.79 13.18 4.92
N THR A 42 -7.88 13.59 6.18
CA THR A 42 -7.80 14.99 6.58
C THR A 42 -6.50 15.20 7.33
N LEU A 43 -5.65 16.09 6.84
CA LEU A 43 -4.43 16.46 7.53
C LEU A 43 -4.77 17.20 8.83
N PRO A 44 -3.86 17.25 9.83
CA PRO A 44 -4.10 17.99 11.08
C PRO A 44 -4.51 19.46 10.89
N GLY A 45 -4.19 20.07 9.74
CA GLY A 45 -4.60 21.42 9.36
C GLY A 45 -6.00 21.55 8.73
N GLY A 46 -6.76 20.46 8.60
CA GLY A 46 -8.09 20.44 7.99
C GLY A 46 -8.11 20.29 6.47
N GLU A 47 -6.94 20.25 5.82
CA GLU A 47 -6.81 20.04 4.37
C GLU A 47 -7.15 18.60 3.99
N LEU A 48 -7.91 18.43 2.90
CA LEU A 48 -8.15 17.13 2.30
C LEU A 48 -6.89 16.66 1.56
N ALA A 49 -6.48 15.43 1.85
CA ALA A 49 -5.35 14.78 1.22
C ALA A 49 -5.69 13.32 0.88
N GLU A 50 -4.74 12.66 0.23
CA GLU A 50 -4.80 11.23 -0.04
C GLU A 50 -3.66 10.53 0.69
N LEU A 51 -3.99 9.46 1.40
CA LEU A 51 -3.04 8.63 2.11
C LEU A 51 -2.90 7.29 1.39
N VAL A 52 -1.66 6.89 1.11
CA VAL A 52 -1.36 5.55 0.58
C VAL A 52 -1.05 4.62 1.74
N ILE A 53 -1.88 3.61 1.94
CA ILE A 53 -1.71 2.61 3.00
C ILE A 53 -1.95 1.19 2.48
N PRO A 54 -1.37 0.17 3.14
CA PRO A 54 -1.80 -1.21 2.95
C PRO A 54 -3.31 -1.39 3.11
N GLU A 55 -3.98 -2.03 2.15
CA GLU A 55 -5.42 -2.31 2.16
C GLU A 55 -5.86 -3.02 3.45
N ARG A 56 -5.00 -3.88 4.00
CA ARG A 56 -5.32 -4.58 5.25
C ARG A 56 -5.39 -3.65 6.46
N LEU A 57 -4.63 -2.55 6.46
CA LEU A 57 -4.69 -1.56 7.53
C LEU A 57 -5.98 -0.75 7.48
N GLN A 58 -6.61 -0.57 6.31
CA GLN A 58 -7.94 0.07 6.23
C GLN A 58 -8.96 -0.69 7.06
N ARG A 59 -8.96 -2.03 6.97
CA ARG A 59 -9.87 -2.89 7.75
C ARG A 59 -9.63 -2.79 9.25
N VAL A 60 -8.37 -2.65 9.68
CA VAL A 60 -8.03 -2.51 11.11
C VAL A 60 -8.41 -1.13 11.64
N LEU A 61 -8.21 -0.09 10.81
CA LEU A 61 -8.47 1.30 11.17
C LEU A 61 -9.93 1.72 10.93
N ASN A 62 -10.79 0.81 10.42
CA ASN A 62 -12.16 1.10 9.98
C ASN A 62 -12.24 2.29 9.00
N ILE A 63 -11.22 2.45 8.17
CA ILE A 63 -11.21 3.46 7.11
C ILE A 63 -12.06 2.89 5.95
N PRO A 64 -13.10 3.63 5.50
CA PRO A 64 -13.99 3.18 4.44
C PRO A 64 -13.27 2.97 3.10
#